data_AF-A0A9Q1DSQ1-F1
#
_entry.id   AF-A0A9Q1DSQ1-F1
#
_cell.length_a   1.000
_cell.length_b   1.000
_cell.length_c   1.000
_cell.angle_alpha   90.00
_cell.angle_beta   90.00
_cell.angle_gamma   90.00
#
_symmetry.space_group_name_H-M   'P 1'
#
loop_
_entity.id
_entity.type
_entity.pdbx_description
1 polymer ?
#
loop_
_entity_poly.entity_id
_entity_poly.type
_entity_poly.pdbx_seq_one_letter_code
_entity_poly.pdbx_strand_id
1 'polypeptide(L)'
;MRTLVSIISLFFFLMLAFTLGFYALMINQEKFGRLEISLMQTFVMMVGELNYQENFLNPYLKGKLPFPQLTFFILVWFVLLMPILLMNLLIGLAVGDIAEVQKNATLKRIAMQIELHTNLEEKLPYWFMKRVDQTKIIEYPNRKCRTRANFLHLCLASEEQSVVRTHLRTDANLLTPVEYELHKQKYRLKEMASVLEKQHNLLKLIIQKMEIHTEAEDEVDGPELFQCRFGKQLSKRSHWLPLVKAVVKKE
;
A
#
# COMPACT_ATOMS: atom_id res chain seq x y z
N MET A 1 -12.61 -0.53 4.82
CA MET A 1 -13.88 -1.02 5.42
C MET A 1 -14.79 -1.78 4.45
N ARG A 2 -15.27 -1.18 3.35
CA ARG A 2 -16.18 -1.89 2.40
C ARG A 2 -15.57 -3.18 1.82
N THR A 3 -14.28 -3.14 1.49
CA THR A 3 -13.52 -4.30 1.00
C THR A 3 -13.38 -5.40 2.05
N LEU A 4 -12.99 -5.05 3.28
CA LEU A 4 -12.88 -5.98 4.41
C LEU A 4 -14.21 -6.69 4.70
N VAL A 5 -15.32 -5.95 4.74
CA VAL A 5 -16.66 -6.53 4.97
C VAL A 5 -17.04 -7.49 3.85
N SER A 6 -16.73 -7.14 2.59
CA SER A 6 -16.97 -8.03 1.44
C SER A 6 -16.16 -9.33 1.54
N ILE A 7 -14.89 -9.23 1.95
CA ILE A 7 -13.99 -10.38 2.11
C ILE A 7 -14.48 -11.28 3.25
N ILE A 8 -14.81 -10.71 4.41
CA ILE A 8 -15.37 -11.45 5.56
C ILE A 8 -16.67 -12.14 5.17
N SER A 9 -17.54 -11.47 4.41
CA SER A 9 -18.79 -12.06 3.93
C SER A 9 -18.55 -13.26 3.00
N LEU A 10 -17.53 -13.21 2.14
CA LEU A 10 -17.17 -14.34 1.26
C LEU A 10 -16.72 -15.54 2.10
N PHE A 11 -15.88 -15.33 3.10
CA PHE A 11 -15.45 -16.40 4.00
C PHE A 11 -16.58 -16.97 4.85
N PHE A 12 -17.58 -16.16 5.23
CA PHE A 12 -18.75 -16.66 5.93
C PHE A 12 -19.54 -17.67 5.08
N PHE A 13 -19.77 -17.38 3.80
CA PHE A 13 -20.42 -18.33 2.89
C PHE A 13 -19.57 -19.57 2.63
N LEU A 14 -18.26 -19.39 2.51
CA LEU A 14 -17.33 -20.51 2.33
C LEU A 14 -17.29 -21.40 3.58
N MET A 15 -17.35 -20.82 4.78
CA MET A 15 -17.44 -21.55 6.05
C MET A 15 -18.71 -22.38 6.12
N LEU A 16 -19.87 -21.77 5.79
CA LEU A 16 -21.14 -22.50 5.72
C LEU A 16 -21.10 -23.69 4.75
N ALA A 17 -20.47 -23.52 3.58
CA ALA A 17 -20.32 -24.59 2.59
C ALA A 17 -19.51 -25.78 3.15
N PHE A 18 -18.38 -25.51 3.81
CA PHE A 18 -17.57 -26.57 4.44
C PHE A 18 -18.25 -27.19 5.65
N THR A 19 -18.98 -26.40 6.46
CA THR A 19 -19.74 -26.95 7.59
C THR A 19 -20.83 -27.91 7.11
N LEU A 20 -21.59 -27.54 6.08
CA LEU A 20 -22.59 -28.42 5.49
C LEU A 20 -21.95 -29.67 4.88
N GLY A 21 -20.79 -29.52 4.25
CA GLY A 21 -19.99 -30.64 3.74
C GLY A 21 -19.58 -31.62 4.85
N PHE A 22 -18.99 -31.13 5.94
CA PHE A 22 -18.60 -31.97 7.07
C PHE A 22 -19.80 -32.57 7.81
N TYR A 23 -20.89 -31.82 7.97
CA TYR A 23 -22.15 -32.31 8.52
C TYR A 23 -22.68 -33.52 7.72
N ALA A 24 -22.67 -33.44 6.38
CA ALA A 24 -23.12 -34.53 5.51
C ALA A 24 -22.17 -35.75 5.54
N LEU A 25 -20.86 -35.52 5.53
CA LEU A 25 -19.85 -36.59 5.50
C LEU A 25 -19.68 -37.32 6.83
N MET A 26 -19.92 -36.63 7.95
CA MET A 26 -19.61 -37.10 9.30
C MET A 26 -20.85 -37.15 10.22
N ILE A 27 -22.03 -37.38 9.64
CA ILE A 27 -23.32 -37.37 10.37
C ILE A 27 -23.37 -38.30 11.59
N ASN A 28 -22.59 -39.39 11.58
CA ASN A 28 -22.51 -40.38 12.66
C ASN A 28 -21.49 -40.01 13.77
N GLN A 29 -20.88 -38.82 13.72
CA GLN A 29 -19.94 -38.34 14.73
C GLN A 29 -20.60 -37.33 15.67
N GLU A 30 -20.34 -37.42 16.97
CA GLU A 30 -20.96 -36.54 17.98
C GLU A 30 -20.67 -35.05 17.72
N LYS A 31 -19.46 -34.72 17.25
CA LYS A 31 -19.02 -33.34 16.95
C LYS A 31 -19.65 -32.77 15.67
N PHE A 32 -20.20 -33.61 14.79
CA PHE A 32 -20.80 -33.20 13.52
C PHE A 32 -22.27 -33.63 13.38
N GLY A 33 -22.87 -34.25 14.40
CA GLY A 33 -24.23 -34.79 14.34
C GLY A 33 -25.33 -33.72 14.47
N ARG A 34 -24.99 -32.51 14.92
CA ARG A 34 -25.90 -31.35 14.93
C ARG A 34 -25.29 -30.20 14.14
N LEU A 35 -26.11 -29.51 13.35
CA LEU A 35 -25.66 -28.40 12.50
C LEU A 35 -24.95 -27.30 13.31
N GLU A 36 -25.51 -26.92 14.46
CA GLU A 36 -24.94 -25.88 15.33
C GLU A 36 -23.57 -26.25 15.90
N ILE A 37 -23.41 -27.51 16.32
CA ILE A 37 -22.14 -28.02 16.86
C ILE A 37 -21.11 -28.15 15.73
N SER A 38 -21.54 -28.57 14.53
CA SER A 38 -20.72 -28.64 13.33
C SER A 38 -20.21 -27.25 12.91
N LEU A 39 -21.07 -26.21 12.99
CA LEU A 39 -20.68 -24.83 12.72
C LEU A 39 -19.59 -24.36 13.69
N MET A 40 -19.80 -24.57 14.98
CA MET A 40 -18.82 -24.20 16.01
C MET A 40 -17.51 -24.97 15.84
N GLN A 41 -17.58 -26.27 15.55
CA GLN A 41 -16.42 -27.10 15.30
C GLN A 41 -15.65 -26.61 14.06
N THR A 42 -16.34 -26.28 12.97
CA THR A 42 -15.71 -25.75 11.75
C THR A 42 -15.06 -24.38 12.00
N PHE A 43 -15.67 -23.54 12.84
CA PHE A 43 -15.10 -22.25 13.25
C PHE A 43 -13.81 -22.42 14.06
N VAL A 44 -13.79 -23.33 15.04
CA VAL A 44 -12.57 -23.67 15.80
C VAL A 44 -11.49 -24.24 14.86
N MET A 45 -11.89 -25.11 13.93
CA MET A 45 -10.99 -25.65 12.91
C MET A 45 -10.42 -24.57 11.96
N MET A 46 -11.18 -23.50 11.67
CA MET A 46 -10.72 -22.36 10.85
C MET A 46 -9.59 -21.58 11.54
N VAL A 47 -9.61 -21.47 12.87
CA VAL A 47 -8.55 -20.82 13.65
C VAL A 47 -7.23 -21.61 13.58
N GLY A 48 -7.28 -22.89 13.21
CA GLY A 48 -6.13 -23.78 13.07
C GLY A 48 -6.19 -25.01 13.97
N GLU A 49 -7.21 -25.12 14.83
CA GLU A 49 -7.39 -26.25 15.73
C GLU A 49 -8.18 -27.39 15.07
N LEU A 50 -7.49 -28.19 14.25
CA LEU A 50 -8.12 -29.27 13.49
C LEU A 50 -8.51 -30.50 14.35
N ASN A 51 -7.74 -30.77 15.41
CA ASN A 51 -7.86 -31.98 16.24
C ASN A 51 -7.95 -33.27 15.40
N TYR A 52 -7.00 -33.43 14.47
CA TYR A 52 -6.98 -34.49 13.45
C TYR A 52 -7.18 -35.90 14.02
N GLN A 53 -6.52 -36.21 15.14
CA GLN A 53 -6.56 -37.54 15.75
C GLN A 53 -7.97 -37.92 16.22
N GLU A 54 -8.62 -37.01 16.95
CA GLU A 54 -9.95 -37.27 17.50
C GLU A 54 -11.05 -37.22 16.45
N ASN A 55 -10.98 -36.23 15.56
CA ASN A 55 -12.04 -35.92 14.63
C ASN A 55 -12.01 -36.83 13.39
N PHE A 56 -10.82 -37.21 12.90
CA PHE A 56 -10.68 -37.90 11.61
C PHE A 56 -10.05 -39.28 11.77
N LEU A 57 -8.93 -39.39 12.50
CA LEU A 57 -8.18 -40.65 12.59
C LEU A 57 -8.91 -41.73 13.40
N ASN A 58 -9.41 -41.39 14.58
CA ASN A 58 -10.12 -42.33 15.44
C ASN A 58 -11.41 -42.87 14.78
N PRO A 59 -12.26 -42.04 14.15
CA PRO A 59 -13.39 -42.50 13.34
C PRO A 59 -13.00 -43.36 12.15
N TYR A 60 -11.88 -43.05 11.49
CA TYR A 60 -11.35 -43.84 10.38
C TYR A 60 -10.95 -45.25 10.84
N LEU A 61 -10.15 -45.36 11.89
CA LEU A 61 -9.70 -46.64 12.45
C LEU A 61 -10.85 -47.48 13.01
N LYS A 62 -11.87 -46.84 13.58
CA LYS A 62 -13.07 -47.51 14.11
C LYS A 62 -14.11 -47.85 13.03
N GLY A 63 -13.85 -47.55 11.75
CA GLY A 63 -14.78 -47.79 10.65
C GLY A 63 -16.10 -46.99 10.74
N LYS A 64 -16.10 -45.87 11.47
CA LYS A 64 -17.29 -45.02 11.70
C LYS A 64 -17.44 -43.88 10.67
N LEU A 65 -16.53 -43.80 9.70
CA LEU A 65 -16.61 -42.85 8.57
C LEU A 65 -17.25 -43.53 7.36
N PRO A 66 -18.42 -43.07 6.89
CA PRO A 66 -19.09 -43.68 5.72
C PRO A 66 -18.29 -43.47 4.43
N PHE A 67 -17.64 -42.31 4.29
CA PHE A 67 -16.88 -41.93 3.07
C PHE A 67 -15.48 -41.43 3.42
N PRO A 68 -14.53 -42.31 3.76
CA PRO A 68 -13.21 -41.90 4.26
C PRO A 68 -12.40 -41.13 3.20
N GLN A 69 -12.34 -41.61 1.95
CA GLN A 69 -11.57 -40.96 0.88
C GLN A 69 -12.08 -39.55 0.57
N LEU A 70 -13.41 -39.36 0.45
CA LEU A 70 -14.00 -38.05 0.21
C LEU A 70 -13.78 -37.11 1.40
N THR A 71 -13.88 -37.61 2.63
CA THR A 71 -13.65 -36.81 3.84
C THR A 71 -12.22 -36.29 3.90
N PHE A 72 -11.22 -37.14 3.62
CA PHE A 72 -9.82 -36.69 3.59
C PHE A 72 -9.55 -35.73 2.43
N PHE A 73 -10.15 -35.93 1.25
CA PHE A 73 -10.00 -35.00 0.13
C PHE A 73 -10.55 -33.61 0.46
N ILE A 74 -11.75 -33.55 1.05
CA ILE A 74 -12.36 -32.29 1.47
C ILE A 74 -11.59 -31.66 2.64
N LEU A 75 -11.04 -32.47 3.55
CA LEU A 75 -10.19 -31.99 4.64
C LEU A 75 -8.92 -31.29 4.12
N VAL A 76 -8.23 -31.87 3.14
CA VAL A 76 -7.03 -31.23 2.54
C VAL A 76 -7.38 -29.88 1.92
N TRP A 77 -8.48 -29.83 1.15
CA TRP A 77 -8.97 -28.58 0.57
C TRP A 77 -9.40 -27.56 1.62
N PHE A 78 -10.04 -28.01 2.69
CA PHE A 78 -10.40 -27.16 3.82
C PHE A 78 -9.16 -26.56 4.48
N VAL A 79 -8.12 -27.34 4.77
CA VAL A 79 -6.89 -26.84 5.41
C VAL A 79 -6.19 -25.78 4.57
N LEU A 80 -6.15 -25.98 3.24
CA LEU A 80 -5.56 -25.01 2.31
C LEU A 80 -6.38 -23.71 2.21
N LEU A 81 -7.69 -23.83 2.04
CA LEU A 81 -8.56 -22.68 1.76
C LEU A 81 -9.00 -21.90 3.00
N MET A 82 -9.15 -22.58 4.14
CA MET A 82 -9.60 -21.95 5.38
C MET A 82 -8.41 -21.51 6.24
N PRO A 83 -7.77 -22.34 7.09
CA PRO A 83 -6.71 -21.86 7.97
C PRO A 83 -5.58 -21.11 7.25
N ILE A 84 -5.05 -21.64 6.14
CA ILE A 84 -3.84 -21.07 5.52
C ILE A 84 -4.17 -19.79 4.76
N LEU A 85 -5.12 -19.85 3.82
CA LEU A 85 -5.45 -18.68 2.99
C LEU A 85 -6.08 -17.56 3.83
N LEU A 86 -7.02 -17.88 4.74
CA LEU A 86 -7.72 -16.89 5.56
C LEU A 86 -6.75 -16.20 6.51
N MET A 87 -5.92 -16.94 7.26
CA MET A 87 -4.95 -16.32 8.17
C MET A 87 -3.96 -15.44 7.41
N ASN A 88 -3.43 -15.92 6.28
CA ASN A 88 -2.47 -15.15 5.49
C ASN A 88 -3.10 -13.88 4.89
N LEU A 89 -4.36 -13.94 4.45
CA LEU A 89 -5.06 -12.77 3.92
C LEU A 89 -5.39 -11.77 5.03
N LEU A 90 -5.91 -12.22 6.18
CA LEU A 90 -6.20 -11.33 7.31
C LEU A 90 -4.93 -10.66 7.85
N ILE A 91 -3.84 -11.41 7.97
CA ILE A 91 -2.53 -10.86 8.34
C ILE A 91 -2.04 -9.89 7.27
N GLY A 92 -2.14 -10.25 5.98
CA GLY A 92 -1.73 -9.38 4.88
C GLY A 92 -2.49 -8.05 4.83
N LEU A 93 -3.80 -8.09 5.07
CA LEU A 93 -4.66 -6.91 5.18
C LEU A 93 -4.27 -6.07 6.40
N ALA A 94 -4.11 -6.69 7.57
CA ALA A 94 -3.71 -5.99 8.79
C ALA A 94 -2.33 -5.33 8.63
N VAL A 95 -1.36 -6.02 8.04
CA VAL A 95 -0.01 -5.49 7.79
C VAL A 95 -0.05 -4.37 6.75
N GLY A 96 -0.86 -4.49 5.70
CA GLY A 96 -1.07 -3.42 4.72
C GLY A 96 -1.67 -2.16 5.36
N ASP A 97 -2.73 -2.34 6.13
CA ASP A 97 -3.39 -1.25 6.87
C ASP A 97 -2.42 -0.60 7.88
N ILE A 98 -1.64 -1.40 8.62
CA ILE A 98 -0.63 -0.89 9.56
C ILE A 98 0.46 -0.10 8.84
N ALA A 99 0.97 -0.58 7.71
CA ALA A 99 2.01 0.11 6.95
C ALA A 99 1.52 1.45 6.40
N GLU A 100 0.29 1.51 5.87
CA GLU A 100 -0.33 2.75 5.39
C GLU A 100 -0.57 3.74 6.54
N VAL A 101 -1.11 3.26 7.66
CA VAL A 101 -1.32 4.08 8.86
C VAL A 101 0.02 4.59 9.39
N GLN A 102 1.06 3.75 9.44
CA GLN A 102 2.39 4.14 9.93
C GLN A 102 3.04 5.19 9.03
N LYS A 103 2.89 5.09 7.70
CA LYS A 103 3.40 6.11 6.76
C LYS A 103 2.78 7.48 7.05
N ASN A 104 1.49 7.52 7.38
CA ASN A 104 0.75 8.75 7.61
C ASN A 104 0.66 9.16 9.10
N ALA A 105 1.14 8.33 10.02
CA ALA A 105 0.93 8.50 11.46
C ALA A 105 1.55 9.78 12.00
N THR A 106 2.76 10.14 11.55
CA THR A 106 3.46 11.34 12.01
C THR A 106 2.71 12.60 11.64
N LEU A 107 2.28 12.71 10.37
CA LEU A 107 1.47 13.82 9.88
C LEU A 107 0.11 13.85 10.59
N LYS A 108 -0.57 12.70 10.70
CA LYS A 108 -1.86 12.58 11.38
C LYS A 108 -1.79 12.99 12.85
N ARG A 109 -0.71 12.64 13.56
CA ARG A 109 -0.47 13.04 14.96
C ARG A 109 -0.38 14.56 15.09
N ILE A 110 0.38 15.21 14.20
CA ILE A 110 0.52 16.68 14.19
C ILE A 110 -0.81 17.34 13.81
N ALA A 111 -1.49 16.84 12.77
CA ALA A 111 -2.78 17.37 12.33
C ALA A 111 -3.83 17.31 13.45
N MET A 112 -3.90 16.20 14.19
CA MET A 112 -4.80 16.04 15.33
C MET A 112 -4.47 17.01 16.48
N GLN A 113 -3.19 17.28 16.73
CA GLN A 113 -2.78 18.30 17.71
C GLN A 113 -3.21 19.69 17.28
N ILE A 114 -2.98 20.06 16.02
CA ILE A 114 -3.42 21.34 15.45
C ILE A 114 -4.94 21.47 15.56
N GLU A 115 -5.69 20.45 15.12
CA GLU A 115 -7.15 20.44 15.18
C GLU A 115 -7.66 20.60 16.62
N LEU A 116 -7.05 19.91 17.59
CA LEU A 116 -7.39 20.07 19.00
C LEU A 116 -7.09 21.48 19.51
N HIS A 117 -5.93 22.05 19.18
CA HIS A 117 -5.56 23.41 19.57
C HIS A 117 -6.49 24.45 18.95
N THR A 118 -6.80 24.36 17.66
CA THR A 118 -7.70 25.28 16.97
C THR A 118 -9.13 25.19 17.53
N ASN A 119 -9.66 23.99 17.75
CA ASN A 119 -10.98 23.81 18.36
C ASN A 119 -11.07 24.38 19.78
N LEU A 120 -9.97 24.30 20.55
CA LEU A 120 -9.90 24.92 21.88
C LEU A 120 -9.80 26.45 21.77
N GLU A 121 -9.03 26.95 20.82
CA GLU A 121 -8.87 28.37 20.55
C GLU A 121 -10.20 29.06 20.25
N GLU A 122 -11.03 28.44 19.38
CA GLU A 122 -12.35 28.96 19.01
C GLU A 122 -13.34 29.00 20.18
N LYS A 123 -13.20 28.10 21.16
CA LYS A 123 -14.13 27.99 22.30
C LYS A 123 -13.69 28.81 23.51
N LEU A 124 -12.45 29.29 23.56
CA LEU A 124 -11.92 30.02 24.70
C LEU A 124 -12.21 31.53 24.60
N PRO A 125 -12.52 32.21 25.73
CA PRO A 125 -12.76 33.64 25.73
C PRO A 125 -11.51 34.44 25.30
N TYR A 126 -11.71 35.49 24.51
CA TYR A 126 -10.62 36.33 23.99
C TYR A 126 -9.71 36.92 25.08
N TRP A 127 -10.26 37.26 26.26
CA TRP A 127 -9.47 37.78 27.38
C TRP A 127 -8.46 36.76 27.94
N PHE A 128 -8.79 35.46 27.88
CA PHE A 128 -7.91 34.39 28.31
C PHE A 128 -6.79 34.17 27.29
N MET A 129 -7.16 34.14 26.01
CA MET A 129 -6.23 33.98 24.90
C MET A 129 -5.18 35.07 24.87
N LYS A 130 -5.61 36.33 24.95
CA LYS A 130 -4.72 37.51 24.95
C LYS A 130 -3.75 37.52 26.15
N ARG A 131 -4.12 36.89 27.26
CA ARG A 131 -3.27 36.79 28.45
C ARG A 131 -2.24 35.67 28.36
N VAL A 132 -2.56 34.59 27.65
CA VAL A 132 -1.73 33.37 27.58
C VAL A 132 -0.84 33.34 26.33
N ASP A 133 -1.26 34.01 25.25
CA ASP A 133 -0.53 34.04 23.98
C ASP A 133 0.86 34.70 24.13
N GLN A 134 1.87 34.07 23.54
CA GLN A 134 3.27 34.49 23.58
C GLN A 134 3.89 34.32 22.20
N THR A 135 4.24 35.42 21.55
CA THR A 135 4.80 35.42 20.18
C THR A 135 6.27 34.99 20.10
N LYS A 136 6.97 34.95 21.24
CA LYS A 136 8.40 34.59 21.30
C LYS A 136 8.70 33.72 22.51
N ILE A 137 9.34 32.59 22.25
CA ILE A 137 9.82 31.65 23.28
C ILE A 137 11.35 31.61 23.21
N ILE A 138 12.03 31.74 24.36
CA ILE A 138 13.49 31.64 24.47
C ILE A 138 13.83 30.30 25.15
N GLU A 139 14.34 29.35 24.38
CA GLU A 139 14.80 28.04 24.88
C GLU A 139 16.29 28.10 25.26
N TYR A 140 16.64 27.64 26.46
CA TYR A 140 18.03 27.49 26.90
C TYR A 140 18.40 25.99 26.98
N PRO A 141 19.06 25.40 25.97
CA PRO A 141 19.22 23.95 25.86
C PRO A 141 20.01 23.33 27.03
N ASN A 142 20.91 24.10 27.63
CA ASN A 142 21.75 23.62 28.74
C ASN A 142 21.18 23.94 30.13
N ARG A 143 20.00 24.56 30.23
CA ARG A 143 19.34 24.86 31.50
C ARG A 143 18.08 23.99 31.65
N LYS A 144 18.10 23.05 32.59
CA LYS A 144 16.90 22.30 32.98
C LYS A 144 15.98 23.21 33.78
N CYS A 145 14.76 23.42 33.32
CA CYS A 145 13.74 24.16 34.06
C CYS A 145 13.36 23.37 35.33
N ARG A 146 13.45 24.00 36.51
CA ARG A 146 13.37 23.35 37.83
C ARG A 146 11.94 23.32 38.42
N THR A 147 10.94 23.69 37.63
CA THR A 147 9.56 23.88 38.10
C THR A 147 8.79 22.57 38.23
N ARG A 148 7.86 22.52 39.20
CA ARG A 148 6.88 21.42 39.43
C ARG A 148 6.06 21.03 38.18
N ALA A 149 6.06 21.87 37.15
CA ALA A 149 5.51 21.57 35.83
C ALA A 149 6.07 20.28 35.21
N ASN A 150 7.29 19.87 35.58
CA ASN A 150 7.84 18.59 35.12
C ASN A 150 7.09 17.37 35.66
N PHE A 151 6.40 17.45 36.82
CA PHE A 151 5.64 16.30 37.33
C PHE A 151 4.35 16.08 36.54
N LEU A 152 3.60 17.16 36.24
CA LEU A 152 2.40 17.08 35.42
C LEU A 152 2.75 16.75 33.95
N HIS A 153 3.85 17.32 33.44
CA HIS A 153 4.37 17.02 32.11
C HIS A 153 4.90 15.58 32.01
N LEU A 154 5.42 14.98 33.10
CA LEU A 154 5.88 13.58 33.11
C LEU A 154 4.70 12.59 33.25
N CYS A 155 3.61 12.98 33.91
CA CYS A 155 2.43 12.12 34.06
C CYS A 155 1.43 12.21 32.90
N LEU A 156 1.25 13.39 32.28
CA LEU A 156 0.39 13.54 31.09
C LEU A 156 1.11 13.23 29.78
N ALA A 157 2.44 13.32 29.74
CA ALA A 157 3.26 12.76 28.66
C ALA A 157 3.71 11.35 29.06
N SER A 158 2.77 10.41 29.17
CA SER A 158 3.15 9.00 29.11
C SER A 158 3.68 8.76 27.68
N GLU A 159 4.98 8.53 27.61
CA GLU A 159 5.75 8.06 26.46
C GLU A 159 5.89 9.03 25.27
N GLU A 160 7.16 9.22 24.86
CA GLU A 160 7.63 9.87 23.63
C GLU A 160 7.63 11.41 23.51
N GLN A 161 8.33 12.15 24.39
CA GLN A 161 8.65 13.55 24.09
C GLN A 161 10.12 13.98 24.28
N SER A 162 11.05 13.06 24.53
CA SER A 162 12.49 13.37 24.55
C SER A 162 13.26 12.93 23.30
N VAL A 163 12.62 12.21 22.35
CA VAL A 163 13.23 11.78 21.07
C VAL A 163 12.47 12.31 19.85
N VAL A 164 11.51 13.21 20.04
CA VAL A 164 10.70 13.77 18.93
C VAL A 164 11.41 14.93 18.21
N ARG A 165 12.51 15.49 18.75
CA ARG A 165 13.13 16.71 18.21
C ARG A 165 14.34 16.51 17.28
N THR A 166 14.66 15.32 16.80
CA THR A 166 15.81 15.21 15.86
C THR A 166 15.75 14.20 14.74
N HIS A 167 14.65 13.47 14.57
CA HIS A 167 14.40 12.79 13.30
C HIS A 167 12.90 12.80 13.04
N LEU A 168 12.41 13.92 12.49
CA LEU A 168 11.44 13.81 11.40
C LEU A 168 12.07 12.77 10.47
N ARG A 169 11.54 11.55 10.50
CA ARG A 169 11.93 10.50 9.58
C ARG A 169 11.59 11.07 8.20
N THR A 170 12.59 11.65 7.55
CA THR A 170 12.52 12.37 6.27
C THR A 170 12.18 11.45 5.10
N ASP A 171 11.59 10.29 5.38
CA ASP A 171 11.30 9.24 4.41
C ASP A 171 9.82 9.16 4.06
N ALA A 172 8.92 9.80 4.82
CA ALA A 172 7.48 9.53 4.66
C ALA A 172 6.80 10.36 3.56
N ASN A 173 7.12 11.65 3.39
CA ASN A 173 6.35 12.56 2.53
C ASN A 173 7.14 13.72 1.88
N LEU A 174 8.48 13.69 1.88
CA LEU A 174 9.17 14.45 0.85
C LEU A 174 8.85 13.68 -0.43
N LEU A 175 8.33 14.34 -1.48
CA LEU A 175 8.48 13.85 -2.86
C LEU A 175 9.82 13.16 -2.88
N THR A 176 9.86 11.86 -3.20
CA THR A 176 11.11 11.10 -3.09
C THR A 176 12.21 12.01 -3.67
N PRO A 177 13.39 12.19 -3.05
CA PRO A 177 14.37 13.14 -3.57
C PRO A 177 14.55 13.00 -5.10
N VAL A 178 14.33 11.79 -5.60
CA VAL A 178 14.05 11.42 -6.99
C VAL A 178 12.88 12.16 -7.67
N GLU A 179 11.63 12.10 -7.20
CA GLU A 179 10.48 12.86 -7.74
C GLU A 179 10.73 14.37 -7.81
N TYR A 180 11.36 14.97 -6.78
CA TYR A 180 11.70 16.39 -6.83
C TYR A 180 12.77 16.68 -7.90
N GLU A 181 13.82 15.86 -7.97
CA GLU A 181 14.86 15.97 -9.01
C GLU A 181 14.28 15.69 -10.41
N LEU A 182 13.31 14.78 -10.56
CA LEU A 182 12.59 14.53 -11.82
C LEU A 182 11.74 15.72 -12.23
N HIS A 183 11.02 16.33 -11.30
CA HIS A 183 10.27 17.56 -11.57
C HIS A 183 11.21 18.69 -12.02
N LYS A 184 12.34 18.86 -11.34
CA LYS A 184 13.36 19.84 -11.69
C LYS A 184 13.97 19.57 -13.08
N GLN A 185 14.27 18.31 -13.40
CA GLN A 185 14.73 17.90 -14.74
C GLN A 185 13.67 18.17 -15.81
N LYS A 186 12.40 17.89 -15.53
CA LYS A 186 11.27 18.19 -16.43
C LYS A 186 11.19 19.68 -16.76
N TYR A 187 11.29 20.56 -15.76
CA TYR A 187 11.30 22.01 -16.00
C TYR A 187 12.49 22.46 -16.83
N ARG A 188 13.69 21.94 -16.56
CA ARG A 188 14.89 22.23 -17.35
C ARG A 188 14.77 21.78 -18.81
N LEU A 189 14.23 20.58 -19.05
CA LEU A 189 13.99 20.09 -20.40
C LEU A 189 12.97 20.94 -21.15
N LYS A 190 11.91 21.40 -20.47
CA LYS A 190 10.90 22.29 -21.06
C LYS A 190 11.52 23.64 -21.45
N GLU A 191 12.39 24.19 -20.62
CA GLU A 191 13.14 25.42 -20.93
C GLU A 191 14.06 25.22 -22.14
N MET A 192 14.86 24.15 -22.14
CA MET A 192 15.74 23.81 -23.28
C MET A 192 14.96 23.62 -24.59
N ALA A 193 13.82 22.94 -24.55
CA ALA A 193 12.95 22.77 -25.72
C ALA A 193 12.45 24.13 -26.25
N SER A 194 12.05 25.04 -25.36
CA SER A 194 11.60 26.38 -25.76
C SER A 194 12.72 27.23 -26.38
N VAL A 195 13.97 27.04 -25.93
CA VAL A 195 15.15 27.72 -26.49
C VAL A 195 15.49 27.15 -27.87
N LEU A 196 15.44 25.82 -28.03
CA LEU A 196 15.67 25.16 -29.32
C LEU A 196 14.64 25.58 -30.38
N GLU A 197 13.37 25.71 -30.01
CA GLU A 197 12.32 26.20 -30.91
C GLU A 197 12.59 27.64 -31.38
N LYS A 198 13.03 28.52 -30.46
CA LYS A 198 13.44 29.89 -30.81
C LYS A 198 14.66 29.91 -31.73
N GLN A 199 15.65 29.04 -31.48
CA GLN A 199 16.83 28.93 -32.35
C GLN A 199 16.46 28.40 -33.74
N HIS A 200 15.57 27.42 -33.82
CA HIS A 200 15.07 26.88 -35.09
C HIS A 200 14.32 27.95 -35.89
N ASN A 201 13.46 28.74 -35.24
CA ASN A 201 12.77 29.86 -35.88
C ASN A 201 13.74 30.94 -36.37
N LEU A 202 14.79 31.24 -35.59
CA LEU A 202 15.83 32.19 -35.99
C LEU A 202 16.63 31.68 -37.21
N LEU A 203 16.98 30.39 -37.25
CA LEU A 203 17.64 29.78 -38.41
C LEU A 203 16.76 29.85 -39.67
N LYS A 204 15.46 29.60 -39.54
CA LYS A 204 14.50 29.75 -40.65
C LYS A 204 14.47 31.19 -41.17
N LEU A 205 14.50 32.18 -40.28
CA LEU A 205 14.57 33.59 -40.65
C LEU A 205 15.90 33.97 -41.33
N ILE A 206 17.02 33.39 -40.88
CA ILE A 206 18.33 33.57 -41.55
C ILE A 206 18.29 33.01 -42.96
N ILE A 207 17.77 31.80 -43.17
CA ILE A 207 17.66 31.19 -44.51
C ILE A 207 16.73 32.01 -45.40
N GLN A 208 15.66 32.58 -44.86
CA GLN A 208 14.77 33.46 -45.62
C GLN A 208 15.40 34.81 -46.00
N LYS A 209 16.30 35.34 -45.17
CA LYS A 209 16.97 36.64 -45.37
C LYS A 209 18.30 36.53 -46.11
N MET A 210 18.97 35.40 -46.00
CA MET A 210 20.08 35.01 -46.84
C MET A 210 19.41 34.63 -48.16
N GLU A 211 19.36 35.56 -49.12
CA GLU A 211 18.70 35.39 -50.42
C GLU A 211 19.40 34.29 -51.26
N ILE A 212 19.40 33.06 -50.75
CA ILE A 212 19.85 31.88 -51.46
C ILE A 212 18.71 31.57 -52.42
N HIS A 213 18.96 31.82 -53.70
CA HIS A 213 18.21 31.16 -54.76
C HIS A 213 18.51 29.66 -54.69
N THR A 214 17.81 28.94 -53.83
CA THR A 214 17.77 27.47 -53.84
C THR A 214 16.45 27.07 -54.47
N GLU A 215 16.51 26.74 -55.76
CA GLU A 215 15.51 25.94 -56.47
C GLU A 215 15.36 24.59 -55.74
N ALA A 216 14.39 24.48 -54.83
CA ALA A 216 13.80 23.23 -54.35
C ALA A 216 12.76 23.58 -53.28
N GLU A 217 11.64 24.17 -53.70
CA GLU A 217 10.39 23.99 -52.97
C GLU A 217 9.96 22.54 -53.20
N ASP A 218 9.93 21.73 -52.15
CA ASP A 218 8.94 20.67 -51.88
C ASP A 218 9.49 19.68 -50.85
N GLU A 219 9.58 20.08 -49.58
CA GLU A 219 9.35 19.13 -48.50
C GLU A 219 8.79 19.85 -47.27
N VAL A 220 7.54 19.51 -46.95
CA VAL A 220 6.76 20.05 -45.84
C VAL A 220 7.37 19.55 -44.53
N ASP A 221 8.08 20.43 -43.80
CA ASP A 221 8.52 20.19 -42.43
C ASP A 221 7.31 20.16 -41.46
N GLY A 222 6.54 19.08 -41.50
CA GLY A 222 5.71 18.61 -40.39
C GLY A 222 6.53 17.77 -39.43
N PRO A 223 6.12 17.58 -38.17
CA PRO A 223 6.89 16.79 -37.22
C PRO A 223 6.94 15.34 -37.69
N GLU A 224 8.13 14.83 -38.04
CA GLU A 224 8.33 13.40 -38.16
C GLU A 224 8.06 12.76 -36.79
N LEU A 225 6.94 12.06 -36.70
CA LEU A 225 6.69 11.06 -35.68
C LEU A 225 7.97 10.24 -35.51
N PHE A 226 8.49 10.23 -34.29
CA PHE A 226 9.71 9.55 -33.89
C PHE A 226 9.53 8.03 -34.00
N GLN A 227 9.43 7.51 -35.22
CA GLN A 227 9.32 6.09 -35.51
C GLN A 227 10.73 5.54 -35.65
N CYS A 228 11.30 5.22 -34.49
CA CYS A 228 12.35 4.23 -34.25
C CYS A 228 13.28 3.93 -35.43
N ARG A 229 14.21 4.85 -35.74
CA ARG A 229 15.37 4.55 -36.57
C ARG A 229 16.64 4.28 -35.73
N PHE A 230 16.48 3.53 -34.64
CA PHE A 230 17.60 2.91 -33.91
C PHE A 230 17.79 1.41 -34.23
N GLY A 231 17.16 0.93 -35.30
CA GLY A 231 17.13 -0.50 -35.65
C GLY A 231 18.12 -0.97 -36.71
N LYS A 232 18.87 -0.10 -37.40
CA LYS A 232 19.61 -0.52 -38.62
C LYS A 232 21.14 -0.39 -38.58
N GLN A 233 21.74 0.07 -37.49
CA GLN A 233 23.22 0.17 -37.41
C GLN A 233 23.90 -0.58 -36.25
N LEU A 234 23.15 -1.26 -35.38
CA LEU A 234 23.70 -2.24 -34.42
C LEU A 234 23.37 -3.70 -34.80
N SER A 235 23.21 -3.95 -36.10
CA SER A 235 22.75 -5.23 -36.67
C SER A 235 23.88 -6.26 -36.92
N LYS A 236 24.84 -6.45 -36.01
CA LYS A 236 25.76 -7.61 -36.13
C LYS A 236 26.09 -8.39 -34.85
N ARG A 237 25.68 -8.00 -33.64
CA ARG A 237 25.95 -8.82 -32.43
C ARG A 237 25.00 -8.49 -31.27
N SER A 238 23.85 -9.16 -31.20
CA SER A 238 23.15 -9.29 -29.92
C SER A 238 22.19 -10.48 -29.92
N HIS A 239 22.43 -11.42 -29.00
CA HIS A 239 21.66 -12.67 -28.79
C HIS A 239 20.25 -12.45 -28.25
N TRP A 240 19.84 -11.20 -27.99
CA TRP A 240 18.64 -10.86 -27.22
C TRP A 240 17.43 -10.47 -28.07
N LEU A 241 17.60 -10.34 -29.40
CA LEU A 241 16.53 -10.05 -30.36
C LEU A 241 15.39 -11.09 -30.42
N PRO A 242 15.62 -12.41 -30.24
CA PRO A 242 14.54 -13.41 -30.27
C PRO A 242 13.60 -13.29 -29.06
N LEU A 243 14.12 -12.89 -27.90
CA LEU A 243 13.36 -12.82 -26.65
C LEU A 243 12.40 -11.63 -26.63
N VAL A 244 12.84 -10.46 -27.12
CA VAL A 244 11.97 -9.27 -27.23
C VAL A 244 10.83 -9.51 -28.22
N LYS A 245 11.08 -10.24 -29.31
CA LYS A 245 10.02 -10.62 -30.27
C LYS A 245 9.03 -11.65 -29.71
N ALA A 246 9.45 -12.50 -28.78
CA ALA A 246 8.55 -13.48 -28.15
C ALA A 246 7.59 -12.83 -27.14
N VAL A 247 8.03 -11.75 -26.47
CA VAL A 247 7.20 -11.01 -25.50
C VAL A 247 6.14 -10.16 -26.19
N VAL A 248 6.46 -9.53 -27.32
CA VAL A 248 5.52 -8.68 -28.07
C VAL A 248 4.43 -9.48 -28.81
N LYS A 249 4.61 -10.79 -28.99
CA LYS A 249 3.66 -11.64 -29.74
C LYS A 249 2.62 -12.33 -28.85
N LYS A 250 2.56 -12.00 -27.55
CA LYS A 250 1.68 -12.65 -26.56
C LYS A 250 0.66 -11.72 -25.91
N GLU A 251 0.48 -10.52 -26.45
CA GLU A 251 -0.68 -9.65 -26.21
C GLU A 251 -1.63 -9.69 -27.40
#